data_AF-A0A093VPC2-F1
#
_entry.id   AF-A0A093VPC2-F1
#
_cell.length_a   1.000
_cell.length_b   1.000
_cell.length_c   1.000
_cell.angle_alpha   90.00
_cell.angle_beta   90.00
_cell.angle_gamma   90.00
#
_symmetry.space_group_name_H-M   'P 1'
#
loop_
_entity.id
_entity.type
_entity.pdbx_description
1 polymer ?
#
loop_
_entity_poly.entity_id
_entity_poly.type
_entity_poly.pdbx_seq_one_letter_code
_entity_poly.pdbx_strand_id
1 'polypeptide(L)'
;MGCGGSKEASEYHYYEMPRRVIDRPGDTPGRSEFPLHVAEHLIAQAPAPSHNRANGRRPHAHLDKEEFFRAERAGLKPLEGVPLRGRQQELPVLWAYPAENFDYSNQNHYGKVNGKPPGPHRIITDRDKRIQGMVTHPVNDDKRFVQAPKRVEINYR
;
A
#
# COMPACT_ATOMS: atom_id res chain seq x y z
N MET A 1 41.40 -29.13 11.73
CA MET A 1 40.66 -28.94 10.47
C MET A 1 39.35 -28.28 10.84
N GLY A 2 39.18 -27.00 10.49
CA GLY A 2 38.00 -26.21 10.86
C GLY A 2 36.93 -26.30 9.77
N CYS A 3 35.72 -26.71 10.13
CA CYS A 3 34.54 -26.53 9.30
C CYS A 3 34.03 -25.11 9.53
N GLY A 4 34.43 -24.18 8.66
CA GLY A 4 33.85 -22.85 8.58
C GLY A 4 32.44 -22.96 7.99
N GLY A 5 31.42 -23.00 8.85
CA GLY A 5 30.04 -22.83 8.41
C GLY A 5 29.87 -21.40 7.89
N SER A 6 29.68 -21.24 6.59
CA SER A 6 29.23 -19.99 6.01
C SER A 6 27.84 -19.68 6.58
N LYS A 7 27.74 -18.63 7.39
CA LYS A 7 26.45 -18.09 7.84
C LYS A 7 25.67 -17.62 6.63
N GLU A 8 24.56 -18.29 6.30
CA GLU A 8 23.64 -17.79 5.28
C GLU A 8 22.94 -16.54 5.83
N ALA A 9 23.20 -15.40 5.20
CA ALA A 9 22.48 -14.17 5.49
C ALA A 9 21.06 -14.28 4.93
N SER A 10 20.05 -14.10 5.77
CA SER A 10 18.66 -13.99 5.31
C SER A 10 18.21 -12.54 5.34
N GLU A 11 17.64 -12.06 4.23
CA GLU A 11 17.08 -10.70 4.14
C GLU A 11 15.63 -10.68 4.62
N TYR A 12 15.31 -9.72 5.48
CA TYR A 12 13.96 -9.43 5.93
C TYR A 12 13.52 -8.06 5.42
N HIS A 13 12.49 -8.05 4.57
CA HIS A 13 11.97 -6.84 3.93
C HIS A 13 10.68 -6.39 4.63
N TYR A 14 10.60 -5.12 5.02
CA TYR A 14 9.42 -4.55 5.67
C TYR A 14 9.20 -3.07 5.29
N TYR A 15 7.99 -2.57 5.52
CA TYR A 15 7.66 -1.15 5.44
C TYR A 15 7.56 -0.56 6.85
N GLU A 16 8.18 0.59 7.06
CA GLU A 16 8.13 1.30 8.33
C GLU A 16 6.89 2.21 8.35
N MET A 17 5.85 1.79 9.07
CA MET A 17 4.60 2.54 9.20
C MET A 17 4.66 3.40 10.46
N PRO A 18 4.31 4.69 10.42
CA PRO A 18 4.18 5.50 11.63
C PRO A 18 3.02 4.99 12.52
N ARG A 19 3.31 4.63 13.78
CA ARG A 19 2.37 4.02 14.76
C ARG A 19 1.25 4.93 15.26
N ARG A 20 1.20 6.21 14.84
CA ARG A 20 0.53 7.33 15.54
C ARG A 20 1.38 7.82 16.72
N VAL A 21 1.80 9.09 16.72
CA VAL A 21 1.67 10.11 17.78
C VAL A 21 2.30 11.40 17.23
N ILE A 22 1.49 12.44 17.05
CA ILE A 22 1.91 13.81 17.33
C ILE A 22 0.69 14.45 18.01
N ASP A 23 0.45 14.10 19.28
CA ASP A 23 -0.50 14.87 20.10
C ASP A 23 0.23 15.95 20.92
N ARG A 24 1.58 15.92 20.99
CA ARG A 24 2.39 16.91 21.73
C ARG A 24 3.71 17.25 21.03
N PRO A 25 4.20 18.50 21.17
CA PRO A 25 5.56 18.85 20.76
C PRO A 25 6.58 18.08 21.61
N GLY A 26 7.36 17.19 20.98
CA GLY A 26 8.42 16.41 21.63
C GLY A 26 8.30 14.88 21.51
N ASP A 27 7.21 14.35 20.95
CA ASP A 27 7.05 12.90 20.78
C ASP A 27 7.82 12.35 19.56
N THR A 28 8.57 11.28 19.76
CA THR A 28 9.19 10.49 18.68
C THR A 28 8.14 9.54 18.09
N PRO A 29 7.89 9.54 16.78
CA PRO A 29 6.88 8.64 16.20
C PRO A 29 7.30 7.19 16.43
N GLY A 30 6.48 6.42 17.16
CA GLY A 30 6.64 4.97 17.22
C GLY A 30 6.61 4.39 15.80
N ARG A 31 7.45 3.40 15.50
CA ARG A 31 7.54 2.76 14.19
C ARG A 31 6.94 1.35 14.26
N SER A 32 5.93 1.05 13.46
CA SER A 32 5.40 -0.30 13.30
C SER A 32 5.93 -0.87 12.00
N GLU A 33 6.37 -2.11 12.05
CA GLU A 33 6.84 -2.82 10.88
C GLU A 33 5.64 -3.49 10.19
N PHE A 34 5.57 -3.35 8.88
CA PHE A 34 4.67 -4.11 8.04
C PHE A 34 5.49 -5.02 7.12
N PRO A 35 5.60 -6.32 7.41
CA PRO A 35 6.44 -7.22 6.63
C PRO A 35 5.98 -7.30 5.17
N LEU A 36 6.92 -7.32 4.22
CA LEU A 36 6.60 -7.41 2.78
C LEU A 36 5.80 -8.67 2.45
N HIS A 37 6.16 -9.81 3.04
CA HIS A 37 5.45 -11.08 2.81
C HIS A 37 3.97 -11.03 3.24
N VAL A 38 3.63 -10.20 4.23
CA VAL A 38 2.23 -9.98 4.62
C VAL A 38 1.52 -9.16 3.55
N ALA A 39 2.16 -8.13 3.00
CA ALA A 39 1.60 -7.35 1.90
C ALA A 39 1.34 -8.22 0.67
N GLU A 40 2.30 -9.07 0.31
CA GLU A 40 2.19 -10.04 -0.79
C GLU A 40 1.02 -11.01 -0.56
N HIS A 41 0.89 -11.56 0.66
CA HIS A 41 -0.20 -12.46 1.01
C HIS A 41 -1.58 -11.80 0.92
N LEU A 42 -1.72 -10.57 1.42
CA LEU A 42 -2.96 -9.81 1.33
C LEU A 42 -3.33 -9.48 -0.13
N ILE A 43 -2.33 -9.03 -0.91
CA ILE A 43 -2.54 -8.73 -2.31
C ILE A 43 -2.91 -9.98 -3.08
N ALA A 44 -2.27 -11.13 -2.87
CA ALA A 44 -2.61 -12.37 -3.56
C ALA A 44 -4.11 -12.72 -3.49
N GLN A 45 -4.74 -12.48 -2.33
CA GLN A 45 -6.17 -12.76 -2.10
C GLN A 45 -7.12 -11.64 -2.58
N ALA A 46 -6.63 -10.42 -2.75
CA ALA A 46 -7.45 -9.30 -3.19
C ALA A 46 -7.89 -9.44 -4.67
N PRO A 47 -9.06 -8.91 -5.06
CA PRO A 47 -9.49 -8.91 -6.46
C PRO A 47 -8.57 -8.04 -7.32
N ALA A 48 -8.47 -8.35 -8.61
CA ALA A 48 -7.81 -7.50 -9.58
C ALA A 48 -8.52 -6.13 -9.70
N PRO A 49 -7.81 -5.05 -10.04
CA PRO A 49 -8.43 -3.76 -10.28
C PRO A 49 -9.34 -3.83 -11.51
N SER A 50 -10.54 -3.28 -11.40
CA SER A 50 -11.57 -3.34 -12.46
C SER A 50 -12.13 -1.96 -12.84
N HIS A 51 -11.69 -0.90 -12.18
CA HIS A 51 -12.17 0.46 -12.44
C HIS A 51 -11.14 1.54 -12.11
N ASN A 52 -11.33 2.71 -12.72
CA ASN A 52 -10.47 3.89 -12.54
C ASN A 52 -10.94 4.84 -11.41
N ARG A 53 -11.90 4.42 -10.59
CA ARG A 53 -12.47 5.26 -9.52
C ARG A 53 -11.53 5.35 -8.31
N ALA A 54 -11.25 6.56 -7.85
CA ALA A 54 -10.50 6.83 -6.62
C ALA A 54 -11.36 6.72 -5.34
N ASN A 55 -12.64 6.39 -5.47
CA ASN A 55 -13.59 6.25 -4.37
C ASN A 55 -14.63 5.15 -4.67
N GLY A 56 -15.43 4.82 -3.67
CA GLY A 56 -16.48 3.81 -3.77
C GLY A 56 -15.98 2.42 -3.43
N ARG A 57 -16.36 1.39 -4.20
CA ARG A 57 -15.83 0.03 -4.02
C ARG A 57 -14.32 -0.03 -4.29
N ARG A 58 -13.65 -0.93 -3.58
CA ARG A 58 -12.20 -1.17 -3.61
C ARG A 58 -11.85 -2.36 -4.50
N PRO A 59 -10.61 -2.40 -5.04
CA PRO A 59 -9.51 -1.45 -4.85
C PRO A 59 -9.73 -0.10 -5.56
N HIS A 60 -9.17 0.97 -5.01
CA HIS A 60 -9.32 2.33 -5.57
C HIS A 60 -8.18 2.65 -6.52
N ALA A 61 -8.45 3.42 -7.58
CA ALA A 61 -7.37 4.05 -8.32
C ALA A 61 -6.58 5.00 -7.40
N HIS A 62 -5.26 4.85 -7.39
CA HIS A 62 -4.33 5.74 -6.70
C HIS A 62 -3.76 6.73 -7.72
N LEU A 63 -4.02 8.02 -7.48
CA LEU A 63 -3.62 9.08 -8.43
C LEU A 63 -2.22 9.63 -8.15
N ASP A 64 -1.58 9.18 -7.06
CA ASP A 64 -0.21 9.56 -6.68
C ASP A 64 -0.03 11.08 -6.72
N LYS A 65 -0.92 11.81 -6.04
CA LYS A 65 -0.93 13.28 -6.02
C LYS A 65 0.27 13.85 -5.28
N GLU A 66 0.80 13.07 -4.35
CA GLU A 66 1.97 13.36 -3.55
C GLU A 66 3.29 12.95 -4.25
N GLU A 67 3.19 12.34 -5.43
CA GLU A 67 4.32 12.05 -6.33
C GLU A 67 5.39 11.10 -5.75
N PHE A 68 4.95 10.17 -4.91
CA PHE A 68 5.82 9.19 -4.25
C PHE A 68 6.28 8.07 -5.17
N PHE A 69 5.55 7.85 -6.28
CA PHE A 69 5.78 6.72 -7.19
C PHE A 69 6.10 7.17 -8.62
N ARG A 70 6.67 8.38 -8.81
CA ARG A 70 6.97 8.94 -10.13
C ARG A 70 7.79 7.98 -11.00
N ALA A 71 8.81 7.35 -10.43
CA ALA A 71 9.70 6.44 -11.15
C ALA A 71 9.00 5.11 -11.47
N GLU A 72 8.27 4.56 -10.50
CA GLU A 72 7.52 3.32 -10.61
C GLU A 72 6.38 3.43 -11.63
N ARG A 73 5.74 4.60 -11.72
CA ARG A 73 4.70 4.90 -12.72
C ARG A 73 5.25 4.96 -14.14
N ALA A 74 6.53 5.30 -14.30
CA ALA A 74 7.14 5.44 -15.62
C ALA A 74 7.15 4.08 -16.34
N GLY A 75 6.28 3.93 -17.32
CA GLY A 75 6.15 2.70 -18.11
C GLY A 75 5.03 1.74 -17.67
N LEU A 76 4.27 2.06 -16.61
CA LEU A 76 3.07 1.30 -16.29
C LEU A 76 1.94 1.60 -17.26
N LYS A 77 1.09 0.60 -17.47
CA LYS A 77 -0.06 0.69 -18.38
C LYS A 77 -1.35 0.82 -17.58
N PRO A 78 -2.34 1.58 -18.08
CA PRO A 78 -3.65 1.63 -17.47
C PRO A 78 -4.44 0.32 -17.70
N LEU A 79 -5.63 0.24 -17.11
CA LEU A 79 -6.60 -0.81 -17.43
C LEU A 79 -7.09 -0.67 -18.88
N GLU A 80 -7.13 -1.78 -19.60
CA GLU A 80 -7.59 -1.82 -20.99
C GLU A 80 -9.11 -1.78 -21.05
N GLY A 81 -9.66 -0.96 -21.96
CA GLY A 81 -11.11 -0.84 -22.17
C GLY A 81 -11.90 -0.21 -21.02
N VAL A 82 -11.24 0.25 -19.95
CA VAL A 82 -11.89 0.89 -18.80
C VAL A 82 -11.84 2.42 -18.98
N PRO A 83 -12.97 3.09 -19.19
CA PRO A 83 -12.98 4.53 -19.44
C PRO A 83 -12.64 5.33 -18.18
N LEU A 84 -12.17 6.57 -18.40
CA LEU A 84 -12.15 7.60 -17.37
C LEU A 84 -13.57 7.96 -16.94
N ARG A 85 -13.73 8.37 -15.67
CA ARG A 85 -14.99 8.94 -15.18
C ARG A 85 -14.75 10.27 -14.49
N GLY A 86 -15.59 11.25 -14.82
CA GLY A 86 -15.58 12.57 -14.20
C GLY A 86 -14.46 13.47 -14.73
N ARG A 87 -13.79 14.19 -13.82
CA ARG A 87 -12.76 15.21 -14.15
C ARG A 87 -11.32 14.67 -14.19
N GLN A 88 -11.13 13.34 -14.22
CA GLN A 88 -9.78 12.78 -14.37
C GLN A 88 -9.22 13.14 -15.75
N GLN A 89 -8.02 13.69 -15.78
CA GLN A 89 -7.33 14.07 -17.01
C GLN A 89 -6.49 12.91 -17.58
N GLU A 90 -6.08 11.98 -16.73
CA GLU A 90 -5.21 10.85 -17.10
C GLU A 90 -5.72 9.53 -16.55
N LEU A 91 -5.50 8.44 -17.30
CA LEU A 91 -5.82 7.08 -16.88
C LEU A 91 -4.93 6.68 -15.70
N PRO A 92 -5.51 6.24 -14.57
CA PRO A 92 -4.73 5.72 -13.45
C PRO A 92 -3.94 4.49 -13.88
N VAL A 93 -2.73 4.39 -13.34
CA VAL A 93 -1.83 3.25 -13.51
C VAL A 93 -1.47 2.56 -12.19
N LEU A 94 -2.02 3.06 -11.08
CA LEU A 94 -1.82 2.53 -9.73
C LEU A 94 -3.16 2.31 -9.03
N TRP A 95 -3.20 1.33 -8.12
CA TRP A 95 -4.35 1.01 -7.29
C TRP A 95 -3.98 0.84 -5.82
N ALA A 96 -4.86 1.28 -4.93
CA ALA A 96 -4.72 1.23 -3.49
C ALA A 96 -5.62 0.16 -2.86
N TYR A 97 -4.99 -0.72 -2.09
CA TYR A 97 -5.59 -1.81 -1.33
C TYR A 97 -5.42 -1.52 0.16
N PRO A 98 -6.39 -1.82 1.04
CA PRO A 98 -6.15 -1.81 2.48
C PRO A 98 -5.00 -2.73 2.87
N ALA A 99 -4.10 -2.28 3.74
CA ALA A 99 -3.01 -3.10 4.29
C ALA A 99 -3.51 -3.89 5.52
N GLU A 100 -4.62 -4.60 5.36
CA GLU A 100 -5.24 -5.46 6.38
C GLU A 100 -6.16 -6.47 5.70
N ASN A 101 -6.61 -7.48 6.44
CA ASN A 101 -7.65 -8.40 5.96
C ASN A 101 -8.94 -7.61 5.66
N PHE A 102 -9.33 -7.56 4.38
CA PHE A 102 -10.48 -6.79 3.92
C PHE A 102 -11.41 -7.66 3.08
N ASP A 103 -12.69 -7.71 3.47
CA ASP A 103 -13.70 -8.47 2.74
C ASP A 103 -14.27 -7.64 1.58
N TYR A 104 -13.66 -7.80 0.41
CA TYR A 104 -14.08 -7.11 -0.82
C TYR A 104 -15.47 -7.53 -1.32
N SER A 105 -15.97 -8.69 -0.88
CA SER A 105 -17.28 -9.23 -1.29
C SER A 105 -18.41 -8.53 -0.54
N ASN A 106 -18.19 -8.21 0.74
CA ASN A 106 -19.18 -7.60 1.63
C ASN A 106 -19.04 -6.09 1.83
N GLN A 107 -18.26 -5.42 0.96
CA GLN A 107 -18.16 -3.97 1.00
C GLN A 107 -19.40 -3.29 0.37
N ASN A 108 -19.87 -2.21 0.98
CA ASN A 108 -20.91 -1.37 0.40
C ASN A 108 -20.38 -0.48 -0.75
N HIS A 109 -21.25 0.35 -1.35
CA HIS A 109 -20.85 1.24 -2.45
C HIS A 109 -19.84 2.33 -2.07
N TYR A 110 -19.60 2.55 -0.77
CA TYR A 110 -18.55 3.42 -0.25
C TYR A 110 -17.23 2.70 0.06
N GLY A 111 -17.16 1.37 -0.14
CA GLY A 111 -15.97 0.58 0.16
C GLY A 111 -15.74 0.35 1.65
N LYS A 112 -16.83 0.24 2.44
CA LYS A 112 -16.84 -0.09 3.87
C LYS A 112 -17.43 -1.48 4.09
N VAL A 113 -16.88 -2.25 5.03
CA VAL A 113 -17.40 -3.56 5.46
C VAL A 113 -18.09 -3.36 6.82
N ASN A 114 -19.35 -3.76 6.95
CA ASN A 114 -20.15 -3.56 8.17
C ASN A 114 -20.12 -2.11 8.69
N GLY A 115 -20.12 -1.14 7.79
CA GLY A 115 -20.03 0.30 8.13
C GLY A 115 -18.64 0.77 8.59
N LYS A 116 -17.67 -0.13 8.79
CA LYS A 116 -16.31 0.20 9.22
C LYS A 116 -15.44 0.58 8.01
N PRO A 117 -14.75 1.73 8.04
CA PRO A 117 -13.75 2.05 7.05
C PRO A 117 -12.53 1.14 7.23
N PRO A 118 -11.77 0.84 6.15
CA PRO A 118 -10.47 0.22 6.34
C PRO A 118 -9.55 1.17 7.12
N GLY A 119 -8.56 0.60 7.80
CA GLY A 119 -7.48 1.30 8.49
C GLY A 119 -6.73 2.30 7.60
N PRO A 120 -5.75 3.04 8.14
CA PRO A 120 -5.14 4.15 7.42
C PRO A 120 -4.14 3.74 6.32
N HIS A 121 -3.67 2.49 6.37
CA HIS A 121 -2.56 2.00 5.56
C HIS A 121 -3.02 1.42 4.22
N ARG A 122 -2.27 1.70 3.16
CA ARG A 122 -2.56 1.20 1.81
C ARG A 122 -1.33 0.54 1.20
N ILE A 123 -1.56 -0.60 0.54
CA ILE A 123 -0.62 -1.21 -0.39
C ILE A 123 -0.94 -0.65 -1.77
N ILE A 124 0.08 -0.13 -2.46
CA ILE A 124 -0.04 0.45 -3.79
C ILE A 124 0.50 -0.56 -4.80
N THR A 125 -0.31 -0.90 -5.80
CA THR A 125 0.07 -1.83 -6.86
C THR A 125 -0.14 -1.24 -8.24
N ASP A 126 0.45 -1.88 -9.25
CA ASP A 126 0.05 -1.72 -10.64
C ASP A 126 -1.22 -2.53 -10.97
N ARG A 127 -1.60 -2.59 -12.26
CA ARG A 127 -2.77 -3.34 -12.74
C ARG A 127 -2.64 -4.86 -12.56
N ASP A 128 -1.42 -5.37 -12.55
CA ASP A 128 -1.07 -6.80 -12.43
C ASP A 128 -0.82 -7.19 -10.97
N LYS A 129 -1.18 -6.31 -10.02
CA LYS A 129 -1.02 -6.48 -8.57
C LYS A 129 0.43 -6.59 -8.11
N ARG A 130 1.40 -6.08 -8.87
CA ARG A 130 2.79 -5.94 -8.42
C ARG A 130 2.89 -4.75 -7.48
N ILE A 131 3.45 -4.96 -6.30
CA ILE A 131 3.57 -3.95 -5.26
C ILE A 131 4.60 -2.89 -5.67
N GLN A 132 4.16 -1.64 -5.74
CA GLN A 132 5.01 -0.47 -5.99
C GLN A 132 5.47 0.17 -4.67
N GLY A 133 4.66 0.02 -3.61
CA GLY A 133 5.04 0.41 -2.26
C GLY A 133 3.85 0.50 -1.31
N MET A 134 4.03 1.21 -0.20
CA MET A 134 3.00 1.43 0.79
C MET A 134 2.89 2.90 1.17
N VAL A 135 1.67 3.32 1.47
CA VAL A 135 1.37 4.67 1.96
C VAL A 135 0.46 4.60 3.18
N THR A 136 0.43 5.67 3.96
CA THR A 136 -0.50 5.80 5.09
C THR A 136 -1.07 7.19 5.19
N HIS A 137 -2.32 7.26 5.63
CA HIS A 137 -2.87 8.50 6.17
C HIS A 137 -2.19 8.84 7.51
N PRO A 138 -1.69 10.07 7.71
CA PRO A 138 -1.33 10.57 9.03
C PRO A 138 -2.54 10.58 9.97
N VAL A 139 -2.28 10.63 11.27
CA VAL A 139 -3.34 10.81 12.27
C VAL A 139 -4.01 12.15 12.06
N ASN A 140 -5.34 12.19 12.14
CA ASN A 140 -6.16 13.38 11.92
C ASN A 140 -6.09 13.97 10.49
N ASP A 141 -5.52 13.23 9.52
CA ASP A 141 -5.50 13.62 8.11
C ASP A 141 -5.89 12.43 7.22
N ASP A 142 -7.17 12.37 6.87
CA ASP A 142 -7.73 11.35 5.97
C ASP A 142 -7.62 11.74 4.49
N LYS A 143 -6.99 12.87 4.17
CA LYS A 143 -6.92 13.41 2.80
C LYS A 143 -5.57 13.18 2.15
N ARG A 144 -4.49 13.26 2.92
CA ARG A 144 -3.12 13.13 2.42
C ARG A 144 -2.53 11.78 2.79
N PHE A 145 -1.65 11.30 1.93
CA PHE A 145 -0.78 10.17 2.20
C PHE A 145 0.63 10.62 2.55
N VAL A 146 1.34 9.77 3.30
CA VAL A 146 2.80 9.75 3.38
C VAL A 146 3.30 8.37 2.96
N GLN A 147 4.43 8.33 2.27
CA GLN A 147 5.07 7.08 1.88
C GLN A 147 5.67 6.38 3.10
N ALA A 148 5.42 5.08 3.22
CA ALA A 148 6.11 4.24 4.19
C ALA A 148 7.42 3.74 3.58
N PRO A 149 8.59 4.05 4.16
CA PRO A 149 9.85 3.62 3.58
C PRO A 149 10.00 2.10 3.67
N LYS A 150 10.44 1.48 2.56
CA LYS A 150 10.85 0.08 2.54
C LYS A 150 12.24 -0.05 3.19
N ARG A 151 12.40 -1.04 4.05
CA ARG A 151 13.64 -1.37 4.76
C ARG A 151 14.02 -2.83 4.51
N VAL A 152 15.32 -3.10 4.59
CA VAL A 152 15.90 -4.44 4.52
C VAL A 152 16.75 -4.63 5.76
N GLU A 153 16.48 -5.68 6.50
CA GLU A 153 17.29 -6.12 7.63
C GLU A 153 18.01 -7.41 7.28
N ILE A 154 19.32 -7.45 7.50
CA ILE A 154 20.15 -8.61 7.20
C ILE A 154 20.34 -9.39 8.49
N ASN A 155 19.74 -10.56 8.57
CA ASN A 155 19.87 -11.46 9.70
C ASN A 155 20.98 -12.48 9.43
N TYR A 156 22.02 -12.46 10.26
CA TYR A 156 23.07 -13.48 10.25
C TYR A 156 22.66 -14.63 11.16
N ARG A 157 22.44 -15.83 10.59
CA ARG A 157 22.21 -17.07 11.35
C ARG A 157 23.52 -17.80 11.58
#